data_AF-A0A1W9MJR6-F1
#
_entry.id   AF-A0A1W9MJR6-F1
#
_cell.length_a   1.000
_cell.length_b   1.000
_cell.length_c   1.000
_cell.angle_alpha   90.00
_cell.angle_beta   90.00
_cell.angle_gamma   90.00
#
_symmetry.space_group_name_H-M   'P 1'
#
loop_
_entity.id
_entity.type
_entity.pdbx_description
1 polymer ?
#
loop_
_entity_poly.entity_id
_entity_poly.type
_entity_poly.pdbx_seq_one_letter_code
_entity_poly.pdbx_strand_id
1 'polypeptide(L)'
;MKEKIPKCEGTCSNCTMCSINQGSVKGEKGIIGIKTALIILSGVLLLSALLMPINAHMEGASEPPEFELKPIILIDNGNEIEITIDDCKNNHGDLCPGVASAFRQTQIGIKQLWGTDIPERDDIKIVSHFKNATAPTTEGASLKGRYDTFAYILNNTENLEIMDCEGGVDCFRTKIVRKSTNEEFDITLKEDVIPDGFFELQKRVKITKTASDDEKKEFKTKWEEFRDNLLTKTNHELFEYKIKKKEPEPFSAASVIFGGIIAIILILISWFIVKKSLNESKI
;
A
#
# COMPACT_ATOMS: atom_id res chain seq x y z
N MET A 1 -17.62 -53.67 7.03
CA MET A 1 -18.57 -54.16 5.99
C MET A 1 -18.18 -53.52 4.67
N LYS A 2 -17.96 -54.34 3.63
CA LYS A 2 -17.58 -53.90 2.29
C LYS A 2 -18.84 -53.45 1.55
N GLU A 3 -18.99 -52.15 1.28
CA GLU A 3 -20.03 -51.68 0.37
C GLU A 3 -19.60 -51.94 -1.08
N LYS A 4 -20.46 -52.67 -1.79
CA LYS A 4 -20.33 -52.98 -3.21
C LYS A 4 -20.90 -51.80 -4.00
N ILE A 5 -20.08 -51.18 -4.84
CA ILE A 5 -20.57 -50.24 -5.86
C ILE A 5 -21.24 -51.06 -6.98
N PRO A 6 -22.48 -50.74 -7.38
CA PRO A 6 -23.21 -51.48 -8.41
C PRO A 6 -22.64 -51.23 -9.81
N LYS A 7 -22.64 -52.28 -10.65
CA LYS A 7 -22.30 -52.24 -12.07
C LYS A 7 -23.37 -51.47 -12.85
N CYS A 8 -22.96 -50.52 -13.67
CA CYS A 8 -23.83 -49.93 -14.70
C CYS A 8 -24.05 -50.95 -15.82
N GLU A 9 -25.28 -51.45 -15.94
CA GLU A 9 -25.82 -52.09 -17.15
C GLU A 9 -26.70 -51.06 -17.87
N GLY A 10 -26.24 -50.57 -19.02
CA GLY A 10 -27.00 -49.60 -19.83
C GLY A 10 -26.12 -48.81 -20.80
N THR A 11 -26.56 -48.70 -22.05
CA THR A 11 -25.85 -48.07 -23.18
C THR A 11 -25.63 -46.58 -22.94
N CYS A 12 -24.36 -46.19 -22.77
CA CYS A 12 -23.94 -44.82 -22.44
C CYS A 12 -23.58 -44.04 -23.71
N SER A 13 -24.56 -43.32 -24.28
CA SER A 13 -24.29 -42.15 -25.11
C SER A 13 -24.41 -40.92 -24.22
N ASN A 14 -23.32 -40.19 -24.03
CA ASN A 14 -23.12 -38.99 -23.20
C ASN A 14 -22.70 -39.25 -21.74
N CYS A 15 -21.38 -39.43 -21.55
CA CYS A 15 -20.67 -38.96 -20.35
C CYS A 15 -19.17 -38.79 -20.68
N THR A 16 -18.70 -37.55 -20.75
CA THR A 16 -17.31 -37.16 -21.11
C THR A 16 -16.34 -37.27 -19.93
N MET A 17 -16.49 -38.31 -19.10
CA MET A 17 -15.65 -38.58 -17.93
C MET A 17 -15.26 -40.06 -17.91
N CYS A 18 -14.37 -40.43 -18.83
CA CYS A 18 -13.48 -41.61 -18.74
C CYS A 18 -12.59 -41.65 -19.99
N SER A 19 -11.36 -41.14 -19.88
CA SER A 19 -10.28 -41.48 -20.83
C SER A 19 -8.94 -41.33 -20.11
N ILE A 20 -8.70 -42.22 -19.15
CA ILE A 20 -7.36 -42.55 -18.70
C ILE A 20 -7.11 -44.00 -19.09
N ASN A 21 -6.10 -44.17 -19.94
CA ASN A 21 -5.42 -45.40 -20.32
C ASN A 21 -6.22 -46.48 -21.07
N GLN A 22 -5.91 -46.61 -22.36
CA GLN A 22 -5.17 -47.78 -22.87
C GLN A 22 -4.73 -47.55 -24.33
N GLY A 23 -3.49 -47.10 -24.51
CA GLY A 23 -2.81 -47.03 -25.80
C GLY A 23 -1.48 -47.77 -25.70
N SER A 24 -1.49 -49.04 -26.09
CA SER A 24 -0.32 -49.90 -26.24
C SER A 24 0.66 -49.31 -27.27
N VAL A 25 1.77 -48.73 -26.82
CA VAL A 25 2.89 -48.37 -27.70
C VAL A 25 3.79 -49.60 -27.85
N LYS A 26 3.58 -50.35 -28.94
CA LYS A 26 4.59 -51.26 -29.48
C LYS A 26 5.74 -50.41 -30.02
N GLY A 27 6.96 -50.82 -29.69
CA GLY A 27 8.16 -50.03 -29.91
C GLY A 27 8.51 -49.78 -31.36
N GLU A 28 9.01 -48.56 -31.59
CA GLU A 28 10.04 -48.26 -32.58
C GLU A 28 11.01 -47.29 -31.91
N LYS A 29 12.28 -47.72 -31.78
CA LYS A 29 13.38 -46.87 -31.31
C LYS A 29 13.70 -45.84 -32.41
N GLY A 30 12.90 -44.79 -32.50
CA GLY A 30 13.19 -43.61 -33.30
C GLY A 30 14.09 -42.67 -32.51
N ILE A 31 15.36 -42.58 -32.89
CA ILE A 31 16.27 -41.52 -32.45
C ILE A 31 15.59 -40.20 -32.82
N ILE A 32 15.11 -39.45 -31.82
CA ILE A 32 14.61 -38.08 -32.04
C ILE A 32 15.82 -37.29 -32.55
N GLY A 33 15.87 -37.09 -33.86
CA GLY A 33 16.95 -36.38 -34.51
C GLY A 33 17.14 -35.03 -33.85
N ILE A 34 18.39 -34.69 -33.53
CA ILE A 34 18.82 -33.45 -32.89
C ILE A 34 18.13 -32.20 -33.49
N LYS A 35 17.74 -32.27 -34.77
CA LYS A 35 16.97 -31.23 -35.49
C LYS A 35 15.57 -30.96 -34.92
N THR A 36 14.83 -31.97 -34.47
CA THR A 36 13.45 -31.81 -33.95
C THR A 36 13.46 -31.26 -32.53
N ALA A 37 14.44 -31.66 -31.71
CA ALA A 37 14.65 -31.11 -30.37
C ALA A 37 15.07 -29.63 -30.43
N LEU A 38 15.90 -29.24 -31.39
CA LEU A 38 16.29 -27.84 -31.60
C LEU A 38 15.11 -26.94 -31.99
N ILE A 39 14.20 -27.43 -32.85
CA ILE A 39 13.02 -26.66 -33.28
C ILE A 39 12.06 -26.40 -32.11
N ILE A 40 11.83 -27.40 -31.26
CA ILE A 40 10.98 -27.27 -30.06
C ILE A 40 11.65 -26.32 -29.05
N LEU A 41 12.97 -26.45 -28.83
CA LEU A 41 13.70 -25.58 -27.91
C LEU A 41 13.72 -24.13 -28.41
N SER A 42 13.90 -23.90 -29.71
CA SER A 42 13.81 -22.55 -30.31
C SER A 42 12.39 -21.98 -30.30
N GLY A 43 11.36 -22.83 -30.45
CA GLY A 43 9.96 -22.42 -30.35
C GLY A 43 9.58 -22.02 -28.93
N VAL A 44 10.07 -22.73 -27.91
CA VAL A 44 9.87 -22.37 -26.50
C VAL A 44 10.67 -21.12 -26.12
N LEU A 45 11.90 -20.94 -26.63
CA LEU A 45 12.69 -19.73 -26.39
C LEU A 45 12.06 -18.48 -27.05
N LEU A 46 11.54 -18.60 -28.27
CA LEU A 46 10.87 -17.50 -28.97
C LEU A 46 9.50 -17.16 -28.35
N LEU A 47 8.79 -18.14 -27.78
CA LEU A 47 7.54 -17.89 -27.07
C LEU A 47 7.78 -17.24 -25.69
N SER A 48 8.90 -17.53 -25.02
CA SER A 48 9.29 -16.83 -23.79
C SER A 48 9.67 -15.35 -24.01
N ALA A 49 10.12 -14.98 -25.20
CA ALA A 49 10.43 -13.59 -25.55
C ALA A 49 9.20 -12.73 -25.86
N LEU A 50 8.01 -13.35 -26.02
CA LEU A 50 6.74 -12.66 -26.25
C LEU A 50 5.93 -12.44 -24.97
N LEU A 51 6.41 -12.94 -23.83
CA LEU A 51 5.92 -12.56 -22.50
C LEU A 51 6.78 -11.40 -21.98
N MET A 52 6.83 -10.29 -22.71
CA MET A 52 7.24 -9.05 -22.05
C MET A 52 6.07 -8.67 -21.13
N PRO A 53 6.27 -8.66 -19.79
CA PRO A 53 5.24 -8.19 -18.88
C PRO A 53 4.78 -6.82 -19.37
N ILE A 54 3.47 -6.60 -19.47
CA ILE A 54 2.92 -5.27 -19.70
C ILE A 54 3.13 -4.55 -18.38
N ASN A 55 4.36 -4.08 -18.23
CA ASN A 55 4.92 -3.64 -16.98
C ASN A 55 4.08 -2.47 -16.46
N ALA A 56 3.70 -2.51 -15.18
CA ALA A 56 3.19 -1.32 -14.48
C ALA A 56 4.24 -0.18 -14.50
N HIS A 57 5.51 -0.56 -14.65
CA HIS A 57 6.67 0.27 -14.97
C HIS A 57 6.47 1.12 -16.23
N MET A 58 6.95 2.36 -16.21
CA MET A 58 7.08 3.14 -17.44
C MET A 58 8.38 2.74 -18.13
N GLU A 59 8.30 2.05 -19.27
CA GLU A 59 9.48 1.56 -19.97
C GLU A 59 10.45 2.71 -20.30
N GLY A 60 11.72 2.51 -19.99
CA GLY A 60 12.77 3.49 -20.19
C GLY A 60 12.72 4.69 -19.26
N ALA A 61 11.86 4.71 -18.23
CA ALA A 61 11.91 5.73 -17.18
C ALA A 61 13.29 5.79 -16.50
N SER A 62 13.75 6.98 -16.14
CA SER A 62 14.93 7.18 -15.31
C SER A 62 14.72 6.59 -13.92
N GLU A 63 15.82 6.25 -13.26
CA GLU A 63 15.80 5.97 -11.82
C GLU A 63 15.21 7.17 -11.06
N PRO A 64 14.50 6.94 -9.93
CA PRO A 64 14.03 8.02 -9.08
C PRO A 64 15.22 8.84 -8.54
N PRO A 65 15.02 10.13 -8.21
CA PRO A 65 16.01 10.93 -7.51
C PRO A 65 16.31 10.34 -6.13
N GLU A 66 17.36 10.81 -5.48
CA GLU A 66 17.59 10.49 -4.07
C GLU A 66 16.45 11.07 -3.21
N PHE A 67 15.88 10.25 -2.34
CA PHE A 67 14.83 10.63 -1.40
C PHE A 67 14.98 9.82 -0.11
N GLU A 68 14.43 10.34 0.99
CA GLU A 68 14.37 9.62 2.26
C GLU A 68 12.92 9.57 2.75
N LEU A 69 12.32 8.39 2.71
CA LEU A 69 11.04 8.10 3.34
C LEU A 69 11.27 7.09 4.46
N LYS A 70 10.83 7.46 5.67
CA LYS A 70 10.89 6.54 6.82
C LYS A 70 10.03 5.30 6.56
N PRO A 71 10.32 4.15 7.19
CA PRO A 71 9.41 3.01 7.14
C PRO A 71 8.06 3.32 7.82
N ILE A 72 7.05 2.53 7.48
CA ILE A 72 5.84 2.36 8.28
C ILE A 72 6.14 1.30 9.33
N ILE A 73 5.96 1.63 10.61
CA ILE A 73 6.16 0.71 11.73
C ILE A 73 4.79 0.24 12.22
N LEU A 74 4.58 -1.07 12.28
CA LEU A 74 3.33 -1.70 12.73
C LEU A 74 3.65 -2.81 13.74
N ILE A 75 2.67 -3.18 14.58
CA ILE A 75 2.69 -4.46 15.28
C ILE A 75 1.89 -5.48 14.46
N ASP A 76 2.50 -6.60 14.12
CA ASP A 76 1.88 -7.72 13.42
C ASP A 76 2.04 -9.00 14.25
N ASN A 77 0.91 -9.54 14.71
CA ASN A 77 0.87 -10.71 15.59
C ASN A 77 1.80 -10.57 16.82
N GLY A 78 1.82 -9.38 17.42
CA GLY A 78 2.64 -9.06 18.61
C GLY A 78 4.12 -8.76 18.32
N ASN A 79 4.55 -8.75 17.05
CA ASN A 79 5.91 -8.40 16.66
C ASN A 79 5.95 -7.05 15.94
N GLU A 80 6.93 -6.21 16.26
CA GLU A 80 7.17 -5.00 15.49
C GLU A 80 7.73 -5.37 14.11
N ILE A 81 7.13 -4.82 13.07
CA ILE A 81 7.57 -4.95 11.68
C ILE A 81 7.82 -3.57 11.07
N GLU A 82 8.82 -3.50 10.20
CA GLU A 82 9.09 -2.33 9.38
C GLU A 82 8.67 -2.62 7.94
N ILE A 83 7.88 -1.72 7.35
CA ILE A 83 7.52 -1.75 5.94
C ILE A 83 8.14 -0.54 5.26
N THR A 84 9.13 -0.77 4.42
CA THR A 84 9.77 0.27 3.62
C THR A 84 9.02 0.49 2.31
N ILE A 85 9.28 1.62 1.65
CA ILE A 85 8.73 1.86 0.31
C ILE A 85 9.32 0.89 -0.72
N ASP A 86 10.55 0.42 -0.52
CA ASP A 86 11.18 -0.58 -1.37
C ASP A 86 10.49 -1.95 -1.24
N ASP A 87 9.98 -2.31 -0.06
CA ASP A 87 9.15 -3.51 0.09
C ASP A 87 7.87 -3.41 -0.74
N CYS A 88 7.22 -2.24 -0.74
CA CYS A 88 6.04 -1.99 -1.58
C CYS A 88 6.38 -1.98 -3.08
N LYS A 89 7.50 -1.37 -3.46
CA LYS A 89 8.06 -1.42 -4.83
C LYS A 89 8.30 -2.87 -5.26
N ASN A 90 8.95 -3.67 -4.44
CA ASN A 90 9.28 -5.06 -4.75
C ASN A 90 8.02 -5.93 -4.86
N ASN A 91 7.03 -5.72 -3.99
CA ASN A 91 5.74 -6.41 -4.08
C ASN A 91 4.96 -6.04 -5.36
N HIS A 92 4.99 -4.77 -5.77
CA HIS A 92 4.29 -4.31 -6.97
C HIS A 92 5.06 -4.60 -8.28
N GLY A 93 6.39 -4.55 -8.21
CA GLY A 93 7.32 -4.66 -9.35
C GLY A 93 7.87 -3.32 -9.87
N ASP A 94 7.41 -2.18 -9.36
CA ASP A 94 7.88 -0.84 -9.76
C ASP A 94 7.59 0.22 -8.69
N LEU A 95 8.37 1.30 -8.65
CA LEU A 95 8.11 2.47 -7.82
C LEU A 95 7.30 3.50 -8.60
N CYS A 96 6.03 3.17 -8.86
CA CYS A 96 5.15 4.05 -9.63
C CYS A 96 4.49 5.14 -8.74
N PRO A 97 3.88 6.19 -9.33
CA PRO A 97 3.12 7.19 -8.59
C PRO A 97 2.04 6.59 -7.67
N GLY A 98 1.46 5.45 -8.06
CA GLY A 98 0.50 4.73 -7.23
C GLY A 98 1.11 4.19 -5.94
N VAL A 99 2.30 3.57 -6.02
CA VAL A 99 3.01 3.05 -4.84
C VAL A 99 3.40 4.19 -3.91
N ALA A 100 4.05 5.23 -4.45
CA ALA A 100 4.51 6.37 -3.66
C ALA A 100 3.37 7.10 -2.95
N SER A 101 2.26 7.36 -3.65
CA SER A 101 1.09 8.04 -3.07
C SER A 101 0.43 7.20 -1.97
N ALA A 102 0.18 5.90 -2.20
CA ALA A 102 -0.46 5.03 -1.22
C ALA A 102 0.40 4.88 0.05
N PHE A 103 1.71 4.65 -0.11
CA PHE A 103 2.64 4.55 1.02
C PHE A 103 2.61 5.80 1.90
N ARG A 104 2.75 6.99 1.27
CA ARG A 104 2.75 8.26 2.01
C ARG A 104 1.40 8.58 2.66
N GLN A 105 0.28 8.28 1.99
CA GLN A 105 -1.04 8.47 2.59
C GLN A 105 -1.22 7.62 3.84
N THR A 106 -0.75 6.37 3.83
CA THR A 106 -0.74 5.51 5.02
C THR A 106 0.12 6.10 6.13
N GLN A 107 1.34 6.56 5.83
CA GLN A 107 2.21 7.19 6.85
C GLN A 107 1.53 8.38 7.53
N ILE A 108 0.88 9.24 6.73
CA ILE A 108 0.15 10.40 7.26
C ILE A 108 -1.03 9.94 8.11
N GLY A 109 -1.84 9.00 7.61
CA GLY A 109 -3.00 8.47 8.32
C GLY A 109 -2.64 7.86 9.67
N ILE A 110 -1.60 7.02 9.71
CA ILE A 110 -1.11 6.41 10.95
C ILE A 110 -0.69 7.50 11.95
N LYS A 111 0.10 8.48 11.50
CA LYS A 111 0.53 9.59 12.36
C LYS A 111 -0.64 10.40 12.91
N GLN A 112 -1.72 10.57 12.13
CA GLN A 112 -2.88 11.37 12.55
C GLN A 112 -3.79 10.62 13.52
N LEU A 113 -3.89 9.30 13.41
CA LEU A 113 -4.80 8.47 14.21
C LEU A 113 -4.15 7.83 15.45
N TRP A 114 -2.87 7.50 15.39
CA TRP A 114 -2.13 6.90 16.51
C TRP A 114 -1.07 7.84 17.10
N GLY A 115 -0.72 8.94 16.43
CA GLY A 115 0.26 9.90 16.93
C GLY A 115 1.65 9.30 17.02
N THR A 116 2.07 8.96 18.24
CA THR A 116 3.36 8.31 18.54
C THR A 116 3.22 6.81 18.80
N ASP A 117 2.00 6.32 18.94
CA ASP A 117 1.75 4.91 19.22
C ASP A 117 1.93 4.09 17.92
N ILE A 118 2.44 2.87 18.07
CA ILE A 118 2.58 1.93 16.95
C ILE A 118 1.25 1.18 16.80
N PRO A 119 0.56 1.26 15.65
CA PRO A 119 -0.70 0.57 15.45
C PRO A 119 -0.52 -0.96 15.33
N GLU A 120 -1.45 -1.72 15.90
CA GLU A 120 -1.68 -3.11 15.47
C GLU A 120 -2.14 -3.11 14.02
N ARG A 121 -1.51 -3.91 13.18
CA ARG A 121 -1.78 -3.98 11.73
C ARG A 121 -3.24 -4.30 11.44
N ASP A 122 -3.82 -5.21 12.22
CA ASP A 122 -5.23 -5.59 12.11
C ASP A 122 -6.20 -4.52 12.62
N ASP A 123 -5.73 -3.48 13.31
CA ASP A 123 -6.57 -2.34 13.75
C ASP A 123 -6.74 -1.28 12.65
N ILE A 124 -5.99 -1.42 11.54
CA ILE A 124 -6.03 -0.50 10.41
C ILE A 124 -7.04 -1.01 9.38
N LYS A 125 -7.96 -0.14 8.97
CA LYS A 125 -8.77 -0.30 7.77
C LYS A 125 -8.49 0.85 6.81
N ILE A 126 -8.43 0.55 5.51
CA ILE A 126 -8.25 1.53 4.44
C ILE A 126 -9.45 1.46 3.51
N VAL A 127 -10.03 2.61 3.18
CA VAL A 127 -11.01 2.76 2.10
C VAL A 127 -10.32 3.50 0.96
N SER A 128 -10.20 2.84 -0.19
CA SER A 128 -9.58 3.38 -1.40
C SER A 128 -10.61 3.50 -2.51
N HIS A 129 -10.43 4.48 -3.40
CA HIS A 129 -11.37 4.75 -4.47
C HIS A 129 -10.81 4.32 -5.83
N PHE A 130 -11.56 3.48 -6.55
CA PHE A 130 -11.21 3.00 -7.88
C PHE A 130 -12.43 3.03 -8.79
N LYS A 131 -12.20 3.19 -10.09
CA LYS A 131 -13.26 3.26 -11.08
C LYS A 131 -14.16 2.02 -11.03
N ASN A 132 -15.48 2.26 -11.07
CA ASN A 132 -16.54 1.26 -11.00
C ASN A 132 -16.50 0.45 -9.69
N ALA A 133 -15.96 1.03 -8.61
CA ALA A 133 -15.73 0.35 -7.33
C ALA A 133 -15.05 -1.02 -7.48
N THR A 134 -14.12 -1.15 -8.43
CA THR A 134 -13.48 -2.43 -8.77
C THR A 134 -11.98 -2.36 -8.49
N ALA A 135 -11.46 -3.36 -7.77
CA ALA A 135 -10.03 -3.48 -7.51
C ALA A 135 -9.23 -3.68 -8.82
N PRO A 136 -8.19 -2.89 -9.10
CA PRO A 136 -7.36 -3.04 -10.29
C PRO A 136 -6.38 -4.22 -10.13
N THR A 137 -6.86 -5.45 -10.29
CA THR A 137 -6.05 -6.68 -10.10
C THR A 137 -5.25 -7.10 -11.34
N THR A 138 -5.65 -6.64 -12.53
CA THR A 138 -4.97 -6.96 -13.79
C THR A 138 -3.63 -6.23 -13.91
N GLU A 139 -2.58 -6.91 -14.36
CA GLU A 139 -1.28 -6.31 -14.64
C GLU A 139 -1.39 -5.11 -15.59
N GLY A 140 -0.64 -4.05 -15.31
CA GLY A 140 -0.68 -2.80 -16.08
C GLY A 140 -1.95 -1.95 -15.90
N ALA A 141 -2.93 -2.38 -15.09
CA ALA A 141 -4.12 -1.59 -14.80
C ALA A 141 -3.75 -0.25 -14.13
N SER A 142 -4.49 0.81 -14.48
CA SER A 142 -4.31 2.11 -13.84
C SER A 142 -4.57 2.00 -12.34
N LEU A 143 -3.73 2.66 -11.55
CA LEU A 143 -3.75 2.65 -10.08
C LEU A 143 -3.55 1.28 -9.41
N LYS A 144 -3.14 0.23 -10.14
CA LYS A 144 -2.77 -1.07 -9.55
C LYS A 144 -1.75 -0.93 -8.43
N GLY A 145 -0.73 -0.08 -8.61
CA GLY A 145 0.29 0.17 -7.58
C GLY A 145 -0.28 0.69 -6.26
N ARG A 146 -1.38 1.45 -6.28
CA ARG A 146 -2.07 1.87 -5.05
C ARG A 146 -2.71 0.68 -4.35
N TYR A 147 -3.46 -0.12 -5.10
CA TYR A 147 -4.13 -1.31 -4.58
C TYR A 147 -3.13 -2.30 -4.00
N ASP A 148 -2.08 -2.65 -4.75
CA ASP A 148 -1.04 -3.58 -4.31
C ASP A 148 -0.33 -3.07 -3.06
N THR A 149 -0.05 -1.77 -2.98
CA THR A 149 0.59 -1.16 -1.80
C THR A 149 -0.31 -1.23 -0.56
N PHE A 150 -1.60 -0.90 -0.68
CA PHE A 150 -2.51 -1.00 0.46
C PHE A 150 -2.72 -2.44 0.91
N ALA A 151 -2.91 -3.38 -0.03
CA ALA A 151 -3.03 -4.80 0.30
C ALA A 151 -1.75 -5.32 0.97
N TYR A 152 -0.58 -4.91 0.47
CA TYR A 152 0.70 -5.26 1.07
C TYR A 152 0.84 -4.71 2.49
N ILE A 153 0.57 -3.42 2.71
CA ILE A 153 0.63 -2.79 4.03
C ILE A 153 -0.31 -3.50 5.02
N LEU A 154 -1.51 -3.87 4.59
CA LEU A 154 -2.51 -4.51 5.47
C LEU A 154 -2.28 -6.02 5.69
N ASN A 155 -1.45 -6.67 4.87
CA ASN A 155 -1.34 -8.15 4.77
C ASN A 155 -2.62 -8.87 4.35
N ASN A 156 -3.65 -8.13 3.94
CA ASN A 156 -4.94 -8.69 3.65
C ASN A 156 -5.74 -7.73 2.76
N THR A 157 -6.86 -8.23 2.25
CA THR A 157 -7.82 -7.42 1.48
C THR A 157 -9.14 -7.20 2.22
N GLU A 158 -9.35 -7.85 3.37
CA GLU A 158 -10.59 -7.70 4.17
C GLU A 158 -10.69 -6.32 4.84
N ASN A 159 -9.55 -5.76 5.23
CA ASN A 159 -9.45 -4.40 5.76
C ASN A 159 -9.24 -3.35 4.66
N LEU A 160 -9.32 -3.74 3.38
CA LEU A 160 -9.23 -2.84 2.22
C LEU A 160 -10.60 -2.74 1.52
N GLU A 161 -11.34 -1.69 1.85
CA GLU A 161 -12.62 -1.40 1.22
C GLU A 161 -12.43 -0.59 -0.07
N ILE A 162 -13.18 -0.94 -1.11
CA ILE A 162 -13.13 -0.25 -2.40
C ILE A 162 -14.43 0.52 -2.65
N MET A 163 -14.29 1.81 -2.92
CA MET A 163 -15.39 2.70 -3.33
C MET A 163 -15.20 3.22 -4.76
N ASP A 164 -16.25 3.75 -5.36
CA ASP A 164 -16.19 4.32 -6.70
C ASP A 164 -15.57 5.73 -6.74
N CYS A 165 -15.02 6.14 -7.89
CA CYS A 165 -14.51 7.49 -8.13
C CYS A 165 -14.90 8.03 -9.51
N GLU A 166 -14.99 9.36 -9.61
CA GLU A 166 -15.28 10.07 -10.87
C GLU A 166 -14.08 10.13 -11.81
N GLY A 167 -12.87 9.78 -11.37
CA GLY A 167 -11.65 9.78 -12.16
C GLY A 167 -10.65 10.84 -11.71
N GLY A 168 -9.45 10.82 -12.30
CA GLY A 168 -8.45 11.83 -11.97
C GLY A 168 -8.01 11.77 -10.50
N VAL A 169 -7.92 12.95 -9.88
CA VAL A 169 -7.54 13.13 -8.47
C VAL A 169 -8.52 12.46 -7.50
N ASP A 170 -9.80 12.32 -7.87
CA ASP A 170 -10.82 11.66 -7.05
C ASP A 170 -10.37 10.25 -6.65
N CYS A 171 -9.82 9.49 -7.60
CA CYS A 171 -9.37 8.12 -7.35
C CYS A 171 -8.14 8.02 -6.41
N PHE A 172 -7.62 9.15 -5.92
CA PHE A 172 -6.59 9.21 -4.88
C PHE A 172 -7.14 9.49 -3.49
N ARG A 173 -8.45 9.73 -3.35
CA ARG A 173 -9.11 9.79 -2.05
C ARG A 173 -8.86 8.49 -1.29
N THR A 174 -8.41 8.64 -0.06
CA THR A 174 -8.15 7.53 0.85
C THR A 174 -8.70 7.90 2.21
N LYS A 175 -9.44 6.99 2.82
CA LYS A 175 -9.81 7.07 4.23
C LYS A 175 -9.06 6.00 4.99
N ILE A 176 -8.37 6.39 6.05
CA ILE A 176 -7.76 5.48 7.01
C ILE A 176 -8.67 5.46 8.23
N VAL A 177 -8.97 4.27 8.74
CA VAL A 177 -9.85 4.05 9.87
C VAL A 177 -9.12 3.24 10.93
N ARG A 178 -9.15 3.73 12.18
CA ARG A 178 -8.75 3.00 13.36
C ARG A 178 -9.94 2.22 13.88
N LYS A 179 -9.96 0.90 13.70
CA LYS A 179 -11.11 0.03 13.99
C LYS A 179 -11.51 0.07 15.46
N SER A 180 -10.54 0.07 16.36
CA SER A 180 -10.73 0.03 17.81
C SER A 180 -11.47 1.24 18.37
N THR A 181 -11.33 2.42 17.75
CA THR A 181 -11.95 3.68 18.19
C THR A 181 -13.01 4.20 17.21
N ASN A 182 -13.11 3.59 16.02
CA ASN A 182 -13.90 4.06 14.89
C ASN A 182 -13.52 5.49 14.44
N GLU A 183 -12.30 5.92 14.72
CA GLU A 183 -11.79 7.20 14.25
C GLU A 183 -11.36 7.11 12.79
N GLU A 184 -11.75 8.13 12.02
CA GLU A 184 -11.46 8.21 10.59
C GLU A 184 -10.51 9.37 10.28
N PHE A 185 -9.74 9.22 9.21
CA PHE A 185 -8.88 10.25 8.65
C PHE A 185 -8.93 10.20 7.11
N ASP A 186 -9.44 11.26 6.51
CA ASP A 186 -9.52 11.43 5.05
C ASP A 186 -8.31 12.21 4.52
N ILE A 187 -7.77 11.72 3.40
CA ILE A 187 -6.66 12.34 2.68
C ILE A 187 -6.81 12.15 1.18
N THR A 188 -6.46 13.17 0.40
CA THR A 188 -6.39 13.10 -1.06
C THR A 188 -5.18 13.85 -1.58
N LEU A 189 -4.79 13.58 -2.83
CA LEU A 189 -3.83 14.43 -3.54
C LEU A 189 -4.47 15.79 -3.83
N LYS A 190 -3.65 16.84 -3.85
CA LYS A 190 -4.04 18.11 -4.47
C LYS A 190 -4.09 17.94 -5.99
N GLU A 191 -4.96 18.70 -6.65
CA GLU A 191 -5.18 18.57 -8.11
C GLU A 191 -3.92 18.89 -8.92
N ASP A 192 -3.16 19.91 -8.49
CA ASP A 192 -1.96 20.42 -9.15
C ASP A 192 -0.73 19.51 -9.02
N VAL A 193 -0.83 18.41 -8.27
CA VAL A 193 0.23 17.41 -8.13
C VAL A 193 0.27 16.48 -9.34
N ILE A 194 -0.88 16.25 -9.97
CA ILE A 194 -1.00 15.37 -11.13
C ILE A 194 -0.73 16.22 -12.37
N PRO A 195 0.27 15.88 -13.20
CA PRO A 195 0.54 16.66 -14.39
C PRO A 195 -0.67 16.73 -15.33
N ASP A 196 -0.91 17.90 -15.92
CA ASP A 196 -2.03 18.11 -16.84
C ASP A 196 -2.06 17.07 -17.95
N GLY A 197 -3.25 16.52 -18.23
CA GLY A 197 -3.44 15.52 -19.28
C GLY A 197 -2.81 14.15 -18.99
N PHE A 198 -2.25 13.92 -17.80
CA PHE A 198 -1.56 12.66 -17.45
C PHE A 198 -2.41 11.42 -17.69
N PHE A 199 -3.66 11.39 -17.23
CA PHE A 199 -4.52 10.21 -17.38
C PHE A 199 -4.98 9.98 -18.83
N GLU A 200 -5.17 11.05 -19.61
CA GLU A 200 -5.49 10.92 -21.03
C GLU A 200 -4.32 10.34 -21.81
N LEU A 201 -3.10 10.80 -21.54
CA LEU A 201 -1.88 10.23 -22.09
C LEU A 201 -1.67 8.78 -21.62
N GLN A 202 -1.85 8.50 -20.33
CA GLN A 202 -1.77 7.14 -19.78
C GLN A 202 -2.71 6.20 -20.51
N LYS A 203 -3.95 6.61 -20.76
CA LYS A 203 -4.94 5.82 -21.50
C LYS A 203 -4.44 5.52 -22.91
N ARG A 204 -3.93 6.53 -23.64
CA ARG A 204 -3.40 6.35 -25.00
C ARG A 204 -2.16 5.45 -25.06
N VAL A 205 -1.27 5.55 -24.08
CA VAL A 205 0.01 4.81 -24.03
C VAL A 205 -0.16 3.39 -23.48
N LYS A 206 -0.89 3.23 -22.37
CA LYS A 206 -0.95 1.96 -21.64
C LYS A 206 -2.19 1.12 -21.97
N ILE A 207 -3.33 1.75 -22.25
CA ILE A 207 -4.62 1.04 -22.39
C ILE A 207 -4.98 0.84 -23.87
N THR A 208 -5.16 1.91 -24.62
CA THR A 208 -5.61 1.82 -26.02
C THR A 208 -4.47 1.55 -26.99
N LYS A 209 -3.21 1.78 -26.57
CA LYS A 209 -1.99 1.59 -27.38
C LYS A 209 -2.03 2.38 -28.70
N THR A 210 -2.62 3.57 -28.68
CA THR A 210 -2.82 4.45 -29.85
C THR A 210 -1.90 5.69 -29.85
N ALA A 211 -1.06 5.84 -28.83
CA ALA A 211 -0.19 7.00 -28.69
C ALA A 211 0.92 7.05 -29.75
N SER A 212 1.22 8.25 -30.25
CA SER A 212 2.42 8.52 -31.06
C SER A 212 3.70 8.38 -30.24
N ASP A 213 4.86 8.36 -30.88
CA ASP A 213 6.14 8.28 -30.16
C ASP A 213 6.43 9.56 -29.36
N ASP A 214 6.00 10.73 -29.84
CA ASP A 214 6.06 11.98 -29.10
C ASP A 214 5.18 11.94 -27.85
N GLU A 215 3.96 11.39 -27.96
CA GLU A 215 3.05 11.22 -26.81
C GLU A 215 3.58 10.22 -25.79
N LYS A 216 4.24 9.14 -26.23
CA LYS A 216 4.91 8.21 -25.31
C LYS A 216 6.05 8.88 -24.56
N LYS A 217 6.84 9.72 -25.25
CA LYS A 217 7.92 10.50 -24.64
C LYS A 217 7.39 11.53 -23.65
N GLU A 218 6.33 12.24 -24.01
CA GLU A 218 5.65 13.19 -23.12
C GLU A 218 5.09 12.48 -21.89
N PHE A 219 4.41 11.35 -22.08
CA PHE A 219 3.89 10.55 -20.97
C PHE A 219 5.01 10.07 -20.04
N LYS A 220 6.15 9.64 -20.59
CA LYS A 220 7.31 9.25 -19.79
C LYS A 220 7.77 10.39 -18.89
N THR A 221 7.98 11.58 -19.45
CA THR A 221 8.41 12.76 -18.68
C THR A 221 7.41 13.11 -17.57
N LYS A 222 6.12 13.14 -17.88
CA LYS A 222 5.07 13.42 -16.89
C LYS A 222 4.98 12.33 -15.82
N TRP A 223 5.24 11.08 -16.20
CA TRP A 223 5.25 9.95 -15.26
C TRP A 223 6.42 10.05 -14.28
N GLU A 224 7.61 10.37 -14.77
CA GLU A 224 8.79 10.64 -13.93
C GLU A 224 8.54 11.85 -13.02
N GLU A 225 8.06 12.97 -13.57
CA GLU A 225 7.72 14.17 -12.79
C GLU A 225 6.72 13.87 -11.67
N PHE A 226 5.66 13.13 -11.97
CA PHE A 226 4.65 12.78 -10.96
C PHE A 226 5.23 11.88 -9.87
N ARG A 227 5.97 10.83 -10.26
CA ARG A 227 6.65 9.93 -9.30
C ARG A 227 7.61 10.71 -8.42
N ASP A 228 8.49 11.51 -9.01
CA ASP A 228 9.58 12.18 -8.33
C ASP A 228 9.04 13.26 -7.38
N ASN A 229 7.99 13.98 -7.78
CA ASN A 229 7.26 14.90 -6.90
C ASN A 229 6.70 14.17 -5.67
N LEU A 230 6.09 13.01 -5.87
CA LEU A 230 5.56 12.19 -4.77
C LEU A 230 6.65 11.62 -3.85
N LEU A 231 7.90 11.54 -4.29
CA LEU A 231 9.01 11.06 -3.46
C LEU A 231 9.73 12.19 -2.72
N THR A 232 9.79 13.38 -3.31
CA THR A 232 10.68 14.46 -2.85
C THR A 232 9.97 15.64 -2.20
N LYS A 233 8.73 15.97 -2.60
CA LYS A 233 7.98 17.11 -2.03
C LYS A 233 7.45 16.82 -0.64
N THR A 234 7.18 17.86 0.15
CA THR A 234 6.62 17.72 1.50
C THR A 234 5.16 17.27 1.46
N ASN A 235 4.65 16.72 2.57
CA ASN A 235 3.24 16.29 2.66
C ASN A 235 2.25 17.44 2.39
N HIS A 236 2.56 18.65 2.84
CA HIS A 236 1.71 19.82 2.66
C HIS A 236 1.64 20.27 1.19
N GLU A 237 2.69 20.06 0.41
CA GLU A 237 2.69 20.36 -1.02
C GLU A 237 1.89 19.34 -1.84
N LEU A 238 1.76 18.11 -1.34
CA LEU A 238 1.17 17.00 -2.11
C LEU A 238 -0.27 16.69 -1.75
N PHE A 239 -0.64 16.84 -0.49
CA PHE A 239 -1.90 16.29 0.02
C PHE A 239 -2.79 17.35 0.63
N GLU A 240 -4.09 17.13 0.51
CA GLU A 240 -5.12 17.85 1.23
C GLU A 240 -5.71 16.92 2.30
N TYR A 241 -5.66 17.37 3.56
CA TYR A 241 -6.21 16.66 4.72
C TYR A 241 -6.40 17.62 5.91
N LYS A 242 -7.27 17.24 6.85
CA LYS A 242 -7.48 17.98 8.10
C LYS A 242 -6.55 17.43 9.18
N ILE A 243 -5.67 18.28 9.71
CA ILE A 243 -4.79 17.90 10.84
C ILE A 243 -5.64 17.72 12.10
N LYS A 244 -5.63 16.53 12.70
CA LYS A 244 -6.19 16.33 14.05
C LYS A 244 -5.24 16.96 15.06
N LYS A 245 -5.61 18.12 15.59
CA LYS A 245 -4.91 18.72 16.73
C LYS A 245 -5.26 17.88 17.97
N LYS A 246 -4.25 17.35 18.68
CA LYS A 246 -4.46 16.89 20.05
C LYS A 246 -4.97 18.09 20.85
N GLU A 247 -6.17 17.99 21.43
CA GLU A 247 -6.54 18.94 22.46
C GLU A 247 -5.46 18.88 23.55
N PRO A 248 -4.94 20.02 24.02
CA PRO A 248 -4.03 19.99 25.15
C PRO A 248 -4.75 19.29 26.29
N GLU A 249 -4.16 18.21 26.81
CA GLU A 249 -4.61 17.52 28.01
C GLU A 249 -5.03 18.61 29.02
N PRO A 250 -6.31 18.66 29.44
CA PRO A 250 -6.72 19.66 30.39
C PRO A 250 -5.82 19.49 31.62
N PHE A 251 -5.07 20.53 31.96
CA PHE A 251 -4.30 20.55 33.19
C PHE A 251 -5.24 20.11 34.31
N SER A 252 -5.01 18.91 34.84
CA SER A 252 -5.90 18.34 35.83
C SER A 252 -5.99 19.34 36.99
N ALA A 253 -7.20 19.71 37.41
CA ALA A 253 -7.36 20.61 38.55
C ALA A 253 -6.60 20.06 39.78
N ALA A 254 -6.45 18.73 39.88
CA ALA A 254 -5.65 18.08 40.91
C ALA A 254 -4.14 18.39 40.80
N SER A 255 -3.54 18.52 39.61
CA SER A 255 -2.12 18.88 39.48
C SER A 255 -1.85 20.36 39.78
N VAL A 256 -2.79 21.25 39.49
CA VAL A 256 -2.71 22.67 39.93
C VAL A 256 -2.86 22.78 41.45
N ILE A 257 -3.81 22.04 42.04
CA ILE A 257 -4.01 22.00 43.49
C ILE A 257 -2.80 21.39 44.20
N PHE A 258 -2.24 20.29 43.70
CA PHE A 258 -1.04 19.66 44.28
C PHE A 258 0.18 20.59 44.19
N GLY A 259 0.41 21.22 43.03
CA GLY A 259 1.50 22.18 42.86
C GLY A 259 1.39 23.38 43.80
N GLY A 260 0.18 23.93 43.95
CA GLY A 260 -0.11 25.03 44.88
C GLY A 260 0.10 24.65 46.35
N ILE A 261 -0.36 23.48 46.77
CA ILE A 261 -0.19 22.98 48.15
C ILE A 261 1.30 22.78 48.46
N ILE A 262 2.08 22.20 47.55
CA ILE A 262 3.53 22.00 47.74
C ILE A 262 4.24 23.34 47.88
N ALA A 263 3.93 24.32 47.04
CA ALA A 263 4.52 25.66 47.13
C ALA A 263 4.22 26.34 48.48
N ILE A 264 2.98 26.25 48.97
CA ILE A 264 2.58 26.81 50.27
C ILE A 264 3.32 26.12 51.42
N ILE A 265 3.44 24.79 51.39
CA ILE A 265 4.18 24.03 52.42
C ILE A 265 5.64 24.44 52.44
N LEU A 266 6.30 24.59 51.28
CA LEU A 266 7.69 25.02 51.21
C LEU A 266 7.90 26.44 51.75
N ILE A 267 6.96 27.36 51.50
CA ILE A 267 6.98 28.71 52.05
C ILE A 267 6.85 28.68 53.57
N LEU A 268 5.92 27.87 54.10
CA LEU A 268 5.71 27.73 55.55
C LEU A 268 6.92 27.10 56.25
N ILE A 269 7.54 26.08 55.65
CA ILE A 269 8.78 25.47 56.16
C ILE A 269 9.91 26.50 56.17
N SER A 270 10.10 27.24 55.08
CA SER A 270 11.13 28.28 54.98
C SER A 270 10.91 29.37 56.03
N TRP A 271 9.67 29.81 56.23
CA TRP A 271 9.32 30.79 57.26
C TRP A 271 9.59 30.28 58.68
N PHE A 272 9.27 29.00 58.95
CA PHE A 272 9.53 28.37 60.23
C PHE A 272 11.03 28.25 60.53
N ILE A 273 11.85 27.87 59.54
CA ILE A 273 13.31 27.80 59.64
C ILE A 273 13.90 29.18 59.95
N VAL A 274 13.49 30.21 59.20
CA VAL A 274 13.94 31.60 59.42
C VAL A 274 13.57 32.07 60.82
N LYS A 275 12.31 31.87 61.23
CA LYS A 275 11.83 32.28 62.56
C LYS A 275 12.57 31.57 63.69
N LYS A 276 12.89 30.29 63.55
CA LYS A 276 13.68 29.53 64.52
C LYS A 276 15.10 30.10 64.67
N SER A 277 15.78 30.38 63.55
CA SER A 277 17.14 30.96 63.57
C SER A 277 17.21 32.36 64.23
N LEU A 278 16.14 33.16 64.08
CA LEU A 278 16.05 34.49 64.68
C LEU A 278 15.79 34.45 66.20
N ASN A 279 15.17 33.38 66.71
CA ASN A 279 14.97 33.20 68.14
C ASN A 279 16.20 32.62 68.84
N GLU A 280 16.96 31.75 68.18
CA GLU A 280 18.20 31.17 68.72
C GLU A 280 19.37 32.18 68.75
N SER A 281 19.34 33.23 67.92
CA SER A 281 20.34 34.31 67.92
C SER A 281 20.08 35.44 68.92
N LYS A 282 18.99 35.35 69.71
CA LYS A 282 18.61 36.31 70.78
C LYS A 282 18.88 35.78 72.20
N ILE A 283 19.53 34.63 72.34
CA ILE A 283 20.00 34.04 73.60
C ILE A 283 21.51 34.21 73.66
#